data_AF-A0AAU6HCF0-F1
#
_entry.id   AF-A0AAU6HCF0-F1
#
_cell.length_a   1.000
_cell.length_b   1.000
_cell.length_c   1.000
_cell.angle_alpha   90.00
_cell.angle_beta   90.00
_cell.angle_gamma   90.00
#
_symmetry.space_group_name_H-M   'P 1'
#
loop_
_entity.id
_entity.type
_entity.pdbx_description
1 polymer ?
#
loop_
_entity_poly.entity_id
_entity_poly.type
_entity_poly.pdbx_seq_one_letter_code
_entity_poly.pdbx_strand_id
1 'polypeptide(L)'
;MPQSRIRLFGPDRQMVGIPEIEWSVWILGMDDIHEQESLAHALQFAAEHNAMFADNRLHYDTRHTLHAVVLHHGFAWTQATEHALGVDCGHSDCGACGFGRSTSKAAS
;
A
#
# COMPACT_ATOMS: atom_id res chain seq x y z
N MET A 1 8.71 24.72 3.41
CA MET A 1 9.54 23.60 3.90
C MET A 1 10.02 22.83 2.69
N PRO A 2 11.34 22.60 2.49
CA PRO A 2 11.76 21.68 1.43
C PRO A 2 11.12 20.32 1.73
N GLN A 3 10.36 19.77 0.78
CA GLN A 3 9.83 18.42 0.90
C GLN A 3 11.02 17.47 1.08
N SER A 4 11.22 16.99 2.30
CA SER A 4 12.08 15.84 2.53
C SER A 4 11.54 14.72 1.64
N ARG A 5 12.41 14.12 0.81
CA ARG A 5 11.98 13.01 -0.05
C ARG A 5 11.41 11.91 0.83
N ILE A 6 10.12 11.63 0.68
CA ILE A 6 9.47 10.54 1.39
C ILE A 6 10.02 9.23 0.83
N ARG A 7 10.61 8.41 1.70
CA ARG A 7 11.19 7.11 1.33
C ARG A 7 10.14 6.02 1.52
N LEU A 8 9.31 5.78 0.51
CA LEU A 8 8.24 4.79 0.62
C LEU A 8 8.74 3.34 0.59
N PHE A 9 9.84 3.08 -0.12
CA PHE A 9 10.35 1.73 -0.34
C PHE A 9 11.83 1.61 0.07
N GLY A 10 12.28 0.37 0.30
CA GLY A 10 13.64 0.05 0.71
C GLY A 10 13.79 -0.21 2.22
N PRO A 11 15.03 -0.45 2.69
CA PRO A 11 15.31 -0.81 4.08
C PRO A 11 15.02 0.33 5.06
N ASP A 12 15.22 1.59 4.63
CA ASP A 12 14.96 2.79 5.44
C ASP A 12 13.60 3.41 5.13
N ARG A 13 12.60 2.57 4.78
CA ARG A 13 11.27 3.07 4.43
C ARG A 13 10.63 3.80 5.61
N GLN A 14 9.94 4.88 5.30
CA GLN A 14 9.23 5.70 6.27
C GLN A 14 7.81 5.18 6.46
N MET A 15 7.39 5.12 7.72
CA MET A 15 5.99 4.94 8.08
C MET A 15 5.27 6.27 7.83
N VAL A 16 4.20 6.21 7.03
CA VAL A 16 3.40 7.38 6.64
C VAL A 16 1.94 7.26 7.05
N GLY A 17 1.51 6.06 7.46
CA GLY A 17 0.16 5.80 7.97
C GLY A 17 0.11 5.43 9.45
N ILE A 18 -0.97 4.76 9.82
CA ILE A 18 -1.30 4.39 11.19
C ILE A 18 -0.90 2.91 11.42
N PRO A 19 0.01 2.60 12.38
CA PRO A 19 0.48 1.23 12.63
C PRO A 19 -0.64 0.24 12.98
N GLU A 20 -1.65 0.70 13.70
CA GLU A 20 -2.75 -0.12 14.21
C GLU A 20 -3.73 -0.54 13.11
N ILE A 21 -3.73 0.16 11.97
CA ILE A 21 -4.56 -0.17 10.81
C ILE A 21 -3.78 -1.11 9.91
N GLU A 22 -4.26 -2.35 9.79
CA GLU A 22 -3.64 -3.37 8.94
C GLU A 22 -3.58 -2.89 7.49
N TRP A 23 -4.73 -2.56 6.88
CA TRP A 23 -4.81 -2.10 5.50
C TRP A 23 -5.36 -0.69 5.40
N SER A 24 -4.66 0.18 4.68
CA SER A 24 -5.15 1.53 4.38
C SER A 24 -4.64 2.02 3.04
N VAL A 25 -5.24 3.09 2.52
CA VAL A 25 -4.76 3.80 1.33
C VAL A 25 -4.46 5.25 1.70
N TRP A 26 -3.24 5.67 1.42
CA TRP A 26 -2.81 7.05 1.59
C TRP A 26 -2.85 7.81 0.27
N ILE A 27 -3.51 8.96 0.26
CA ILE A 27 -3.57 9.87 -0.89
C ILE A 27 -2.44 10.89 -0.77
N LEU A 28 -1.31 10.57 -1.41
CA LEU A 28 -0.14 11.44 -1.50
C LEU A 28 -0.54 12.77 -2.17
N GLY A 29 -0.23 13.87 -1.49
CA GLY A 29 -0.55 15.23 -1.93
C GLY A 29 -1.80 15.83 -1.27
N MET A 30 -2.62 15.01 -0.61
CA MET A 30 -3.71 15.46 0.26
C MET A 30 -3.47 15.10 1.74
N ASP A 31 -2.50 14.22 2.03
CA ASP A 31 -2.19 13.70 3.36
C ASP A 31 -3.41 13.06 4.05
N ASP A 32 -4.27 12.41 3.26
CA ASP A 32 -5.47 11.71 3.73
C ASP A 32 -5.26 10.19 3.73
N ILE A 33 -5.78 9.50 4.74
CA ILE A 33 -5.63 8.05 4.95
C ILE A 33 -7.01 7.42 5.09
N HIS A 34 -7.32 6.48 4.20
CA HIS A 34 -8.56 5.72 4.22
C HIS A 34 -8.30 4.30 4.71
N GLU A 35 -8.90 3.93 5.84
CA GLU A 35 -8.92 2.56 6.35
C GLU A 35 -9.62 1.62 5.36
N GLN A 36 -9.11 0.40 5.23
CA GLN A 36 -9.62 -0.62 4.33
C GLN A 36 -9.74 -1.96 5.05
N GLU A 37 -10.79 -2.70 4.74
CA GLU A 37 -11.08 -3.98 5.41
C GLU A 37 -10.13 -5.11 4.98
N SER A 38 -9.46 -4.98 3.83
CA SER A 38 -8.56 -6.00 3.29
C SER A 38 -7.59 -5.42 2.26
N LEU A 39 -6.52 -6.17 1.97
CA LEU A 39 -5.61 -5.87 0.84
C LEU A 39 -6.37 -5.72 -0.49
N ALA A 40 -7.38 -6.57 -0.74
CA ALA A 40 -8.13 -6.53 -1.99
C ALA A 40 -8.91 -5.21 -2.13
N HIS A 41 -9.59 -4.76 -1.06
CA HIS A 41 -10.28 -3.48 -1.04
C HIS A 41 -9.28 -2.32 -1.18
N ALA A 42 -8.13 -2.38 -0.51
CA ALA A 42 -7.10 -1.35 -0.62
C ALA A 42 -6.52 -1.24 -2.03
N LEU A 43 -6.22 -2.37 -2.68
CA LEU A 43 -5.74 -2.40 -4.06
C LEU A 43 -6.79 -1.85 -5.03
N GLN A 44 -8.06 -2.23 -4.89
CA GLN A 44 -9.14 -1.71 -5.70
C GLN A 44 -9.28 -0.19 -5.54
N PHE A 45 -9.38 0.27 -4.29
CA PHE A 45 -9.54 1.70 -3.98
C PHE A 45 -8.36 2.52 -4.54
N ALA A 46 -7.13 2.04 -4.36
CA ALA A 46 -5.93 2.69 -4.89
C ALA A 46 -5.91 2.68 -6.43
N ALA A 47 -6.34 1.60 -7.08
CA ALA A 47 -6.41 1.52 -8.54
C ALA A 47 -7.43 2.51 -9.12
N GLU A 48 -8.63 2.58 -8.53
CA GLU A 48 -9.69 3.52 -8.94
C GLU A 48 -9.23 4.97 -8.81
N HIS A 49 -8.63 5.34 -7.67
CA HIS A 49 -8.13 6.70 -7.46
C HIS A 49 -6.95 7.04 -8.38
N ASN A 50 -5.99 6.13 -8.54
CA ASN A 50 -4.87 6.37 -9.45
C ASN A 50 -5.32 6.49 -10.91
N ALA A 51 -6.33 5.75 -11.34
CA ALA A 51 -6.93 5.90 -12.67
C ALA A 51 -7.58 7.28 -12.82
N MET A 52 -8.38 7.71 -11.83
CA MET A 52 -8.98 9.04 -11.81
C MET A 52 -7.92 10.16 -11.81
N PHE A 53 -6.86 10.04 -11.02
CA PHE A 53 -5.77 11.03 -10.98
C PHE A 53 -5.00 11.09 -12.30
N ALA A 54 -4.78 9.94 -12.94
CA ALA A 54 -4.15 9.88 -14.25
C ALA A 54 -5.00 10.57 -15.33
N ASP A 55 -6.31 10.32 -15.34
CA ASP A 55 -7.25 10.95 -16.26
C ASP A 55 -7.31 12.48 -16.06
N ASN A 56 -7.44 12.92 -14.82
CA ASN A 56 -7.41 14.35 -14.48
C ASN A 56 -6.12 15.04 -14.93
N ARG A 57 -4.97 14.36 -14.83
CA ARG A 57 -3.69 14.90 -15.29
C ARG A 57 -3.62 15.06 -16.82
N LEU A 58 -4.38 14.28 -17.59
CA LEU A 58 -4.48 14.42 -19.03
C LEU A 58 -5.40 15.59 -19.44
N HIS A 59 -6.45 15.84 -18.65
CA HIS A 59 -7.49 16.82 -18.97
C HIS A 59 -7.28 18.20 -18.33
N TYR A 60 -6.49 18.29 -17.27
CA TYR A 60 -6.28 19.52 -16.50
C TYR A 60 -4.78 19.76 -16.24
N ASP A 61 -4.35 21.03 -16.27
CA ASP A 61 -2.99 21.44 -15.89
C ASP A 61 -2.83 21.45 -14.36
N THR A 62 -2.85 20.26 -13.77
CA THR A 62 -2.64 20.09 -12.32
C THR A 62 -1.15 20.09 -12.01
N ARG A 63 -0.67 21.14 -11.32
CA ARG A 63 0.73 21.22 -10.85
C ARG A 63 1.10 20.19 -9.78
N HIS A 64 0.11 19.51 -9.19
CA HIS A 64 0.31 18.54 -8.12
C HIS A 64 0.04 17.13 -8.65
N THR A 65 0.99 16.23 -8.44
CA THR A 65 0.81 14.81 -8.77
C THR A 65 0.22 14.11 -7.56
N LEU A 66 -1.00 13.61 -7.71
CA LEU A 66 -1.69 12.80 -6.71
C LEU A 66 -1.44 11.32 -6.97
N HIS A 67 -1.22 10.57 -5.91
CA HIS A 67 -1.09 9.11 -5.96
C HIS A 67 -1.82 8.48 -4.79
N ALA A 68 -2.55 7.40 -5.04
CA ALA A 68 -3.08 6.54 -4.01
C ALA A 68 -2.10 5.39 -3.77
N VAL A 69 -1.59 5.27 -2.55
CA VAL A 69 -0.57 4.27 -2.17
C VAL A 69 -1.18 3.35 -1.12
N VAL A 70 -1.17 2.04 -1.40
CA VAL A 70 -1.58 1.03 -0.42
C VAL A 70 -0.54 0.94 0.69
N LEU A 71 -1.03 0.94 1.93
CA LEU A 71 -0.24 0.77 3.13
C LEU A 71 -0.60 -0.53 3.85
N HIS A 72 0.40 -1.17 4.45
CA HIS A 72 0.26 -2.26 5.40
C HIS A 72 0.90 -1.85 6.74
N HIS A 73 0.10 -1.77 7.81
CA HIS A 73 0.54 -1.26 9.12
C HIS A 73 1.30 0.08 9.02
N GLY A 74 0.75 1.01 8.25
CA GLY A 74 1.31 2.36 8.07
C GLY A 74 2.53 2.48 7.16
N PHE A 75 3.07 1.38 6.62
CA PHE A 75 4.16 1.41 5.64
C PHE A 75 3.66 1.18 4.22
N ALA A 76 4.29 1.81 3.21
CA ALA A 76 3.94 1.54 1.82
C ALA A 76 4.15 0.05 1.49
N TRP A 77 3.09 -0.57 0.99
CA TRP A 77 3.05 -1.98 0.73
C TRP A 77 3.67 -2.30 -0.64
N THR A 78 4.50 -3.35 -0.67
CA THR A 78 4.78 -4.09 -1.91
C THR A 78 4.87 -5.56 -1.58
N GLN A 79 4.49 -6.41 -2.52
CA GLN A 79 4.63 -7.85 -2.37
C GLN A 79 6.09 -8.26 -2.04
N ALA A 80 7.08 -7.66 -2.69
CA ALA A 80 8.49 -7.96 -2.45
C ALA A 80 8.94 -7.55 -1.04
N THR A 81 8.43 -6.43 -0.53
CA THR A 81 8.72 -5.94 0.81
C THR A 81 8.23 -6.90 1.89
N GLU A 82 7.00 -7.40 1.76
CA GLU A 82 6.43 -8.36 2.72
C GLU A 82 7.23 -9.68 2.72
N HIS A 83 7.57 -10.19 1.54
CA HIS A 83 8.39 -11.41 1.42
C HIS A 83 9.76 -11.26 2.08
N ALA A 84 10.43 -10.12 1.88
CA ALA A 84 11.74 -9.86 2.48
C ALA A 84 11.68 -9.82 4.02
N LEU A 85 10.54 -9.48 4.59
CA LEU A 85 10.30 -9.46 6.04
C LEU A 85 9.79 -10.80 6.59
N GLY A 86 9.58 -11.80 5.74
CA GLY A 86 8.99 -13.07 6.13
C GLY A 86 7.52 -12.95 6.57
N VAL A 87 6.86 -11.86 6.20
CA VAL A 87 5.45 -11.59 6.49
C VAL A 87 4.61 -12.07 5.30
N ASP A 88 3.41 -12.54 5.58
CA ASP A 88 2.46 -12.92 4.53
C ASP A 88 2.07 -11.69 3.71
N CYS A 89 2.27 -11.73 2.40
CA CYS A 89 1.96 -10.61 1.53
C CYS A 89 0.46 -10.37 1.29
N GLY A 90 -0.43 -11.17 1.88
CA GLY A 90 -1.89 -11.03 1.74
C GLY A 90 -2.45 -11.57 0.42
N HIS A 91 -1.64 -11.74 -0.62
CA HIS A 91 -2.06 -12.24 -1.93
C HIS A 91 -2.36 -13.75 -1.91
N SER A 92 -3.59 -14.15 -2.26
CA SER A 92 -4.06 -15.55 -2.22
C SER A 92 -3.18 -16.51 -3.01
N ASP A 93 -2.74 -16.08 -4.19
CA ASP A 93 -2.00 -16.94 -5.14
C ASP A 93 -0.48 -16.78 -5.03
N CYS A 94 0.02 -16.16 -3.95
CA CYS A 94 1.46 -16.01 -3.79
C CYS A 94 2.10 -17.37 -3.44
N GLY A 95 2.81 -17.97 -4.39
CA GLY A 95 3.51 -19.24 -4.18
C GLY A 95 4.52 -19.21 -3.04
N ALA A 96 5.21 -18.08 -2.81
CA ALA A 96 6.15 -17.92 -1.71
C ALA A 96 5.47 -17.93 -0.33
N CYS A 97 4.34 -17.22 -0.18
CA CYS A 97 3.57 -17.20 1.08
C CYS A 97 2.69 -18.44 1.26
N GLY A 98 2.27 -19.09 0.18
CA GLY A 98 1.38 -20.25 0.20
C GLY A 98 1.93 -21.43 1.01
N PHE A 99 3.26 -21.63 1.00
CA PHE A 99 3.91 -22.63 1.86
C PHE A 99 3.66 -22.34 3.36
N GLY A 100 3.76 -21.08 3.80
CA GLY A 100 3.51 -20.68 5.19
C GLY A 100 2.02 -20.72 5.60
N ARG A 101 1.10 -20.41 4.68
CA ARG A 101 -0.35 -20.52 4.93
C ARG A 101 -0.79 -21.98 5.14
N SER A 102 -0.19 -22.90 4.39
CA SER A 102 -0.51 -24.34 4.49
C SER A 102 -0.11 -24.97 5.82
N THR A 103 0.96 -24.49 6.45
CA THR A 103 1.41 -24.96 7.77
C THR A 103 0.54 -24.44 8.91
N SER A 104 0.03 -23.21 8.84
CA SER A 104 -0.85 -22.64 9.87
C SER A 104 -2.23 -23.32 9.90
N LYS A 105 -2.73 -23.75 8.73
CA LYS A 105 -4.02 -24.46 8.62
C LYS A 105 -3.97 -25.89 9.18
N ALA A 106 -2.78 -26.48 9.36
CA ALA A 106 -2.61 -27.80 9.96
C ALA A 106 -2.49 -27.79 11.49
N ALA A 107 -2.41 -26.59 12.11
CA ALA A 107 -2.24 -26.41 13.55
C ALA A 107 -3.50 -25.87 14.26
N SER A 108 -4.66 -25.87 13.59
CA SER A 108 -5.97 -25.46 14.15
C SER A 108 -6.93 -26.64 14.25
#